data_AF-M3F1W8-F1
#
_entry.id   AF-M3F1W8-F1
#
_cell.length_a   1.000
_cell.length_b   1.000
_cell.length_c   1.000
_cell.angle_alpha   90.00
_cell.angle_beta   90.00
_cell.angle_gamma   90.00
#
_symmetry.space_group_name_H-M   'P 1'
#
loop_
_entity.id
_entity.type
_entity.pdbx_description
1 polymer ?
#
loop_
_entity_poly.entity_id
_entity_poly.type
_entity_poly.pdbx_seq_one_letter_code
_entity_poly.pdbx_strand_id
1 'polypeptide(L)'
;MIVQEKKPQELLEDRIFTVSNFLSVSRVFLLPFFITFTKTYISSPDKTEFLLYAILTCILAVLTDYLDGFLARLLHQESVLGRYLDPICDKIVTIGGLSVIVHYFRFPIWILIA
;
A
#
# COMPACT_ATOMS: atom_id res chain seq x y z
N MET A 1 -27.30 -18.90 -9.11
CA MET A 1 -26.99 -17.46 -9.16
C MET A 1 -25.95 -17.32 -10.25
N ILE A 2 -26.35 -16.87 -11.45
CA ILE A 2 -25.47 -16.83 -12.62
C ILE A 2 -24.46 -15.71 -12.38
N VAL A 3 -23.19 -16.07 -12.16
CA VAL A 3 -22.09 -15.11 -12.23
C VAL A 3 -22.04 -14.65 -13.68
N GLN A 4 -22.67 -13.53 -13.99
CA GLN A 4 -22.47 -12.88 -15.28
C GLN A 4 -21.02 -12.41 -15.32
N GLU A 5 -20.20 -13.10 -16.12
CA GLU A 5 -18.90 -12.60 -16.54
C GLU A 5 -19.12 -11.34 -17.38
N LYS A 6 -19.13 -10.17 -16.72
CA LYS A 6 -19.07 -8.87 -17.39
C LYS A 6 -17.80 -8.84 -18.24
N LYS A 7 -17.91 -8.38 -19.48
CA LYS A 7 -16.75 -8.21 -20.37
C LYS A 7 -15.75 -7.25 -19.71
N PRO A 8 -14.43 -7.45 -19.89
CA PRO A 8 -13.41 -6.59 -19.28
C PRO A 8 -13.56 -5.10 -19.66
N GLN A 9 -14.20 -4.81 -20.80
CA GLN A 9 -14.51 -3.45 -21.25
C GLN A 9 -15.62 -2.76 -20.43
N GLU A 10 -16.63 -3.49 -19.97
CA GLU A 10 -17.71 -2.95 -19.10
C GLU A 10 -17.25 -2.82 -17.64
N LEU A 11 -16.22 -3.58 -17.23
CA LEU A 11 -15.55 -3.40 -15.94
C LEU A 11 -14.76 -2.10 -15.88
N LEU A 12 -14.23 -1.63 -17.02
CA LEU A 12 -13.49 -0.37 -17.15
C LEU A 12 -14.39 0.88 -17.18
N GLU A 13 -15.69 0.72 -17.45
CA GLU A 13 -16.69 1.82 -17.39
C GLU A 13 -17.20 2.09 -15.97
N ASP A 14 -17.09 1.13 -15.04
CA ASP A 14 -17.35 1.36 -13.62
C ASP A 14 -16.25 2.26 -13.04
N ARG A 15 -16.64 3.45 -12.55
CA ARG A 15 -15.75 4.53 -12.04
C ARG A 15 -14.40 4.03 -11.50
N ILE A 16 -13.40 4.10 -12.36
CA ILE A 16 -11.98 3.78 -12.08
C ILE A 16 -11.45 4.62 -10.89
N PHE A 17 -11.98 5.83 -10.72
CA PHE A 17 -11.67 6.75 -9.62
C PHE A 17 -12.69 6.61 -8.48
N THR A 18 -12.54 5.56 -7.68
CA THR A 18 -13.09 5.54 -6.32
C THR A 18 -12.04 6.09 -5.36
N VAL A 19 -12.47 6.82 -4.33
CA VAL A 19 -11.55 7.47 -3.38
C VAL A 19 -10.61 6.43 -2.74
N SER A 20 -11.14 5.27 -2.37
CA SER A 20 -10.37 4.14 -1.84
C SER A 20 -9.27 3.67 -2.81
N ASN A 21 -9.57 3.54 -4.11
CA ASN A 21 -8.59 3.13 -5.12
C ASN A 21 -7.41 4.12 -5.23
N PHE A 22 -7.70 5.42 -5.19
CA PHE A 22 -6.67 6.47 -5.23
C PHE A 22 -5.78 6.41 -3.98
N LEU A 23 -6.37 6.11 -2.81
CA LEU A 23 -5.63 5.95 -1.56
C LEU A 23 -4.74 4.70 -1.58
N SER A 24 -5.23 3.55 -2.05
CA SER A 24 -4.44 2.32 -2.23
C SER A 24 -3.23 2.55 -3.14
N VAL A 25 -3.42 3.21 -4.28
CA VAL A 25 -2.33 3.58 -5.21
C VAL A 25 -1.35 4.56 -4.56
N SER A 26 -1.86 5.54 -3.79
CA SER A 26 -0.99 6.48 -3.08
C SER A 26 -0.10 5.78 -2.04
N ARG A 27 -0.58 4.72 -1.38
CA ARG A 27 0.24 3.92 -0.45
C ARG A 27 1.38 3.19 -1.16
N VAL A 28 1.08 2.59 -2.31
CA VAL A 28 2.12 1.97 -3.16
C VAL A 28 3.16 3.01 -3.58
N PHE A 29 2.74 4.25 -3.85
CA PHE A 29 3.66 5.34 -4.17
C PHE A 29 4.51 5.80 -2.97
N LEU A 30 3.98 5.77 -1.74
CA LEU A 30 4.72 6.12 -0.52
C LEU A 30 5.79 5.08 -0.12
N LEU A 31 5.56 3.80 -0.47
CA LEU A 31 6.45 2.69 -0.16
C LEU A 31 7.93 2.91 -0.57
N PRO A 32 8.27 3.29 -1.83
CA PRO A 32 9.67 3.53 -2.22
C PRO A 32 10.35 4.65 -1.43
N PHE A 33 9.61 5.68 -1.01
CA PHE A 33 10.15 6.74 -0.15
C PHE A 33 10.50 6.19 1.23
N PHE A 34 9.60 5.42 1.83
CA PHE A 34 9.84 4.77 3.12
C PHE A 34 11.09 3.85 3.06
N ILE A 35 11.21 3.05 2.01
CA ILE A 35 12.38 2.17 1.79
C ILE A 35 13.67 3.00 1.67
N THR A 36 13.65 4.07 0.88
CA THR A 36 14.83 4.89 0.61
C THR A 36 15.30 5.64 1.85
N PHE A 37 14.37 6.21 2.62
CA PHE A 37 14.72 6.91 3.87
C PHE A 37 15.24 5.95 4.93
N THR A 38 14.61 4.78 5.09
CA THR A 38 15.08 3.74 6.01
C THR A 38 16.47 3.23 5.64
N LYS A 39 16.70 2.93 4.35
CA LYS A 39 18.01 2.53 3.83
C LYS A 39 19.07 3.60 4.09
N THR A 40 18.76 4.86 3.82
CA THR A 40 19.71 5.96 3.96
C THR A 40 20.09 6.18 5.42
N TYR A 41 19.13 6.10 6.34
CA TYR A 41 19.39 6.17 7.77
C TYR A 41 20.30 5.03 8.25
N ILE A 42 20.03 3.79 7.82
CA ILE A 42 20.82 2.62 8.26
C ILE A 42 22.25 2.68 7.71
N SER A 43 22.43 3.10 6.46
CA SER A 43 23.76 3.25 5.85
C SER A 43 24.54 4.45 6.37
N SER A 44 23.89 5.44 6.97
CA SER A 44 24.52 6.67 7.47
C SER A 44 23.80 7.18 8.72
N PRO A 45 24.08 6.59 9.90
CA PRO A 45 23.39 6.91 11.15
C PRO A 45 23.53 8.36 11.59
N ASP A 46 24.59 9.04 11.14
CA ASP A 46 24.87 10.45 11.47
C ASP A 46 23.82 11.43 10.90
N LYS A 47 22.96 10.96 9.97
CA LYS A 47 21.90 11.78 9.35
C LYS A 47 20.54 11.48 9.96
N THR A 48 20.33 11.92 11.20
CA THR A 48 19.09 11.70 11.97
C THR A 48 17.83 12.25 11.27
N GLU A 49 17.98 13.24 10.38
CA GLU A 49 16.88 13.75 9.55
C GLU A 49 16.18 12.65 8.73
N PHE A 50 16.92 11.64 8.26
CA PHE A 50 16.33 10.53 7.50
C PHE A 50 15.50 9.59 8.37
N LEU A 51 15.81 9.49 9.67
CA LEU A 51 14.95 8.76 10.60
C LEU A 51 13.60 9.48 10.72
N LEU A 52 13.61 10.81 10.85
CA LEU A 52 12.38 11.59 10.89
C LEU A 52 11.57 11.42 9.60
N TYR A 53 12.20 11.46 8.43
CA TYR A 53 11.52 11.24 7.15
C TYR A 53 10.95 9.82 7.03
N ALA A 54 11.68 8.79 7.47
CA ALA A 54 11.18 7.42 7.49
C ALA A 54 9.95 7.28 8.39
N ILE A 55 9.98 7.86 9.60
CA ILE A 55 8.85 7.86 10.54
C ILE A 55 7.65 8.61 9.94
N LEU A 56 7.85 9.81 9.40
CA LEU A 56 6.78 10.60 8.78
C LEU A 56 6.12 9.85 7.62
N THR A 57 6.93 9.24 6.75
CA THR A 57 6.40 8.47 5.60
C THR A 57 5.63 7.24 6.06
N CYS A 58 6.08 6.58 7.14
CA CYS A 58 5.37 5.47 7.76
C CYS A 58 4.02 5.91 8.34
N ILE A 59 3.99 7.01 9.10
CA ILE A 59 2.75 7.58 9.66
C ILE A 59 1.76 7.92 8.55
N LEU A 60 2.24 8.55 7.47
CA LEU A 60 1.39 8.88 6.32
C LEU A 60 0.80 7.63 5.69
N ALA A 61 1.61 6.58 5.46
CA ALA A 61 1.13 5.33 4.87
C ALA A 61 0.03 4.65 5.73
N VAL A 62 0.21 4.61 7.06
CA VAL A 62 -0.79 4.06 7.99
C VAL A 62 -2.04 4.92 8.03
N LEU A 63 -1.90 6.25 8.02
CA LEU A 63 -3.04 7.16 8.02
C LEU A 63 -3.87 7.02 6.75
N THR A 64 -3.22 6.86 5.59
CA THR A 64 -3.89 6.62 4.31
C THR A 64 -4.66 5.29 4.30
N ASP A 65 -4.13 4.22 4.91
CA ASP A 65 -4.84 2.95 5.11
C ASP A 65 -6.07 3.08 5.99
N TYR A 66 -5.92 3.74 7.14
CA TYR A 66 -7.07 3.96 8.01
C TYR A 66 -8.17 4.79 7.32
N LEU A 67 -7.77 5.78 6.53
CA LEU A 67 -8.69 6.68 5.86
C LEU A 67 -9.45 5.99 4.72
N ASP A 68 -8.81 5.08 3.97
CA ASP A 68 -9.51 4.32 2.91
C ASP A 68 -10.59 3.40 3.48
N GLY A 69 -10.31 2.74 4.61
CA GLY A 69 -11.23 1.81 5.25
C GLY A 69 -12.39 2.52 5.93
N PHE A 70 -12.19 3.77 6.34
CA PHE A 70 -13.24 4.65 6.81
C PHE A 70 -14.12 5.17 5.65
N LEU A 71 -13.50 5.62 4.56
CA LEU A 71 -14.20 6.13 3.38
C LEU A 71 -15.00 5.04 2.65
N ALA A 72 -14.48 3.81 2.58
CA ALA A 72 -15.17 2.66 2.01
C ALA A 72 -16.48 2.37 2.75
N ARG A 73 -16.46 2.45 4.10
CA ARG A 73 -17.65 2.25 4.94
C ARG A 73 -18.67 3.37 4.81
N LEU A 74 -18.21 4.62 4.62
CA LEU A 74 -19.09 5.79 4.55
C LEU A 74 -19.75 5.96 3.17
N LEU A 75 -19.03 5.63 2.09
CA LEU A 75 -19.47 5.93 0.72
C LEU A 75 -20.31 4.81 0.08
N HIS A 76 -20.32 3.58 0.63
CA HIS A 76 -20.97 2.40 0.03
C HIS A 76 -20.65 2.20 -1.47
N GLN A 77 -19.55 2.78 -1.94
CA GLN A 77 -19.11 2.73 -3.33
C GLN A 77 -18.07 1.63 -3.47
N GLU A 78 -18.55 0.40 -3.62
CA GLU A 78 -17.70 -0.71 -4.05
C GLU A 78 -17.64 -0.72 -5.58
N SER A 79 -16.47 -0.43 -6.16
CA SER A 79 -16.24 -0.64 -7.59
C SER A 79 -15.70 -2.05 -7.81
N VAL A 80 -16.11 -2.69 -8.91
CA VAL A 80 -15.65 -4.06 -9.24
C VAL A 80 -14.14 -4.07 -9.47
N LEU A 81 -13.58 -3.02 -10.07
CA LEU A 81 -12.14 -2.86 -10.26
C LEU A 81 -11.36 -2.62 -8.96
N GLY A 82 -11.88 -1.76 -8.06
CA GLY A 82 -11.24 -1.50 -6.76
C GLY A 82 -11.08 -2.79 -5.95
N ARG A 83 -12.09 -3.67 -5.98
CA ARG A 83 -12.04 -4.99 -5.34
C ARG A 83 -10.88 -5.88 -5.84
N TYR A 84 -10.44 -5.72 -7.09
CA TYR A 84 -9.28 -6.43 -7.62
C TYR A 84 -7.97 -5.67 -7.38
N LEU A 85 -7.99 -4.33 -7.44
CA LEU A 85 -6.79 -3.52 -7.26
C LEU A 85 -6.30 -3.53 -5.81
N ASP A 86 -7.22 -3.46 -4.84
CA ASP A 86 -6.89 -3.44 -3.41
C ASP A 86 -6.03 -4.64 -2.97
N PRO A 87 -6.36 -5.91 -3.28
CA PRO A 87 -5.50 -7.05 -2.95
C PRO A 87 -4.14 -7.03 -3.66
N ILE A 88 -4.04 -6.39 -4.84
CA ILE A 88 -2.76 -6.26 -5.57
C ILE A 88 -1.89 -5.23 -4.87
N CYS A 89 -2.43 -4.05 -4.58
CA CYS A 89 -1.75 -2.99 -3.85
C CYS A 89 -1.31 -3.47 -2.47
N ASP A 90 -2.18 -4.17 -1.74
CA ASP A 90 -1.89 -4.72 -0.42
C ASP A 90 -0.71 -5.70 -0.45
N LYS A 91 -0.67 -6.62 -1.43
CA LYS A 91 0.49 -7.51 -1.61
C LYS A 91 1.78 -6.76 -1.89
N ILE A 92 1.74 -5.72 -2.72
CA ILE A 92 2.94 -4.92 -3.04
C ILE A 92 3.46 -4.21 -1.79
N VAL A 93 2.57 -3.56 -1.04
CA VAL A 93 2.92 -2.84 0.19
C VAL A 93 3.43 -3.80 1.26
N THR A 94 2.75 -4.92 1.48
CA THR A 94 3.13 -5.94 2.46
C THR A 94 4.49 -6.55 2.13
N ILE A 95 4.72 -6.99 0.89
CA ILE A 95 6.00 -7.56 0.46
C ILE A 95 7.12 -6.51 0.56
N GLY A 96 6.87 -5.27 0.16
CA GLY A 96 7.86 -4.20 0.26
C GLY A 96 8.22 -3.84 1.70
N GLY A 97 7.23 -3.75 2.59
CA GLY A 97 7.44 -3.51 4.02
C GLY A 97 8.21 -4.65 4.68
N LEU A 98 7.81 -5.89 4.43
CA LEU A 98 8.52 -7.08 4.92
C LEU A 98 9.94 -7.17 4.37
N SER A 99 10.17 -6.78 3.12
CA SER A 99 11.52 -6.73 2.54
C SER A 99 12.44 -5.80 3.30
N VAL A 100 11.94 -4.66 3.80
CA VAL A 100 12.72 -3.77 4.67
C VAL A 100 13.07 -4.48 5.97
N ILE A 101 12.09 -5.12 6.61
CA ILE A 101 12.28 -5.81 7.90
C ILE A 101 13.30 -6.95 7.76
N VAL A 102 13.19 -7.79 6.73
CA VAL A 102 14.11 -8.90 6.48
C VAL A 102 15.53 -8.39 6.21
N HIS A 103 15.68 -7.40 5.33
CA HIS A 103 16.99 -6.96 4.88
C HIS A 103 17.75 -6.14 5.92
N TYR A 104 17.03 -5.33 6.69
CA TYR A 104 17.63 -4.35 7.60
C TYR A 104 17.56 -4.76 9.08
N PHE A 105 16.53 -5.50 9.48
CA PHE A 105 16.33 -5.92 10.88
C PHE A 105 16.64 -7.39 11.13
N ARG A 106 17.22 -8.09 10.14
CA ARG A 106 17.67 -9.50 10.20
C ARG A 106 16.56 -10.49 10.60
N PHE A 107 15.32 -10.18 10.25
CA PHE A 107 14.23 -11.14 10.38
C PHE A 107 14.40 -12.29 9.39
N PRO A 108 13.89 -13.48 9.73
CA PRO A 108 14.04 -14.63 8.87
C PRO A 108 13.18 -14.53 7.61
N ILE A 109 13.72 -15.00 6.49
CA ILE A 109 13.15 -14.80 5.15
C ILE A 109 11.80 -15.52 4.94
N TRP A 110 11.51 -16.57 5.73
CA TRP A 110 10.25 -17.31 5.62
C TRP A 110 9.01 -16.46 5.92
N ILE A 111 9.17 -15.31 6.60
CA ILE A 111 8.08 -14.35 6.82
C ILE A 111 7.57 -13.73 5.52
N LEU A 112 8.38 -13.65 4.45
CA LEU A 112 7.91 -13.14 3.16
C LEU A 112 6.93 -14.08 2.45
N ILE A 113 6.88 -15.34 2.89
CA ILE A 113 6.10 -16.43 2.26
C ILE A 113 4.89 -16.82 3.13
N ALA A 114 4.83 -16.30 4.36
CA ALA A 114 3.76 -16.55 5.33
C ALA A 114 2.54 -15.66 5.05
#